data_AF-A0A645GTU6-F1
#
_entry.id   AF-A0A645GTU6-F1
#
_cell.length_a   1.000
_cell.length_b   1.000
_cell.length_c   1.000
_cell.angle_alpha   90.00
_cell.angle_beta   90.00
_cell.angle_gamma   90.00
#
_symmetry.space_group_name_H-M   'P 1'
#
loop_
_entity.id
_entity.type
_entity.pdbx_description
1 polymer ?
#
loop_
_entity_poly.entity_id
_entity_poly.type
_entity_poly.pdbx_seq_one_letter_code
_entity_poly.pdbx_strand_id
1 'polypeptide(L)'
;MRIKAIVDRDNPVIDSATRVWGGANFWEREAYDMFGIVFKGHPNLKRIYLWDDFEGFPMRKDYVTEPAEVRNITRVRTDNE
;
A
#
# COMPACT_ATOMS: atom_id res chain seq x y z
N MET A 1 -6.10 -10.20 -22.70
CA MET A 1 -5.38 -11.21 -21.88
C MET A 1 -5.08 -10.61 -20.52
N ARG A 2 -5.23 -11.37 -19.42
CA ARG A 2 -4.94 -10.90 -18.04
C ARG A 2 -4.10 -11.96 -17.33
N ILE A 3 -2.96 -11.55 -16.79
CA ILE A 3 -2.07 -12.42 -16.01
C ILE A 3 -2.31 -12.11 -14.52
N LYS A 4 -2.37 -13.15 -13.69
CA LYS A 4 -2.47 -13.03 -12.23
C LYS A 4 -1.36 -13.87 -11.61
N ALA A 5 -0.61 -13.29 -10.69
CA ALA A 5 0.35 -14.00 -9.86
C ALA A 5 -0.22 -14.10 -8.44
N ILE A 6 -0.16 -15.29 -7.86
CA ILE A 6 -0.53 -15.51 -6.46
C ILE A 6 0.76 -15.41 -5.66
N VAL A 7 0.75 -14.58 -4.61
CA VAL A 7 1.87 -14.38 -3.70
C VAL A 7 1.49 -14.82 -2.29
N ASP A 8 2.48 -15.25 -1.53
CA ASP A 8 2.30 -15.62 -0.13
C ASP A 8 1.86 -14.39 0.70
N ARG A 9 1.06 -14.61 1.74
CA ARG A 9 0.53 -13.53 2.58
C ARG A 9 1.52 -13.05 3.62
N ASP A 10 2.28 -13.96 4.20
CA ASP A 10 3.23 -13.69 5.28
C ASP A 10 4.55 -13.18 4.72
N ASN A 11 4.93 -13.65 3.53
CA ASN A 11 6.12 -13.19 2.80
C ASN A 11 5.81 -12.83 1.33
N PRO A 12 5.11 -11.71 1.07
CA PRO A 12 4.69 -11.31 -0.27
C PRO A 12 5.86 -10.74 -1.07
N VAL A 13 6.57 -11.63 -1.76
CA VAL A 13 7.75 -11.29 -2.57
C VAL A 13 7.54 -11.77 -4.01
N ILE A 14 7.79 -10.89 -4.98
CA ILE A 14 7.65 -11.19 -6.41
C ILE A 14 8.74 -10.48 -7.22
N ASP A 15 9.05 -10.98 -8.42
CA ASP A 15 9.99 -10.32 -9.32
C ASP A 15 9.35 -9.09 -9.98
N SER A 16 10.14 -8.03 -10.12
CA SER A 16 9.74 -6.78 -10.78
C SER A 16 9.56 -6.98 -12.29
N ALA A 17 8.48 -6.43 -12.81
CA ALA A 17 8.17 -6.36 -14.23
C ALA A 17 8.80 -5.12 -14.91
N THR A 18 9.39 -4.20 -14.14
CA THR A 18 10.03 -2.96 -14.65
C THR A 18 11.09 -3.19 -15.72
N ARG A 19 11.81 -4.33 -15.66
CA ARG A 19 12.81 -4.71 -16.68
C ARG A 19 12.20 -4.89 -18.07
N VAL A 20 10.95 -5.32 -18.15
CA VAL A 20 10.23 -5.55 -19.42
C VAL A 20 9.36 -4.34 -19.76
N TRP A 21 8.67 -3.78 -18.76
CA TRP A 21 7.77 -2.65 -18.93
C TRP A 21 8.16 -1.50 -18.00
N GLY A 22 8.81 -0.46 -18.53
CA GLY A 22 9.20 0.71 -17.73
C GLY A 22 8.02 1.41 -17.03
N GLY A 23 6.82 1.33 -17.61
CA GLY A 23 5.59 1.85 -16.99
C GLY A 23 5.19 1.16 -15.69
N ALA A 24 5.72 -0.03 -15.39
CA ALA A 24 5.44 -0.74 -14.14
C ALA A 24 6.07 -0.08 -12.90
N ASN A 25 7.00 0.86 -13.07
CA ASN A 25 7.76 1.48 -11.97
C ASN A 25 6.83 2.11 -10.91
N PHE A 26 5.88 2.96 -11.33
CA PHE A 26 4.97 3.59 -10.37
C PHE A 26 3.97 2.60 -9.76
N TRP A 27 3.46 1.67 -10.57
CA TRP A 27 2.48 0.67 -10.12
C TRP A 27 3.06 -0.29 -9.08
N GLU A 28 4.30 -0.72 -9.25
CA GLU A 28 4.98 -1.58 -8.27
C GLU A 28 5.28 -0.83 -6.96
N ARG A 29 5.63 0.46 -7.04
CA ARG A 29 5.81 1.32 -5.85
C ARG A 29 4.51 1.56 -5.11
N GLU A 30 3.40 1.77 -5.82
CA GLU A 30 2.06 1.86 -5.23
C GLU A 30 1.69 0.56 -4.51
N ALA A 31 1.88 -0.59 -5.17
CA ALA A 31 1.59 -1.88 -4.58
C ALA A 31 2.46 -2.17 -3.34
N TYR A 32 3.72 -1.74 -3.35
CA TYR A 32 4.59 -1.80 -2.18
C TYR A 32 4.08 -0.91 -1.03
N ASP A 33 3.69 0.33 -1.32
CA ASP A 33 3.25 1.28 -0.29
C ASP A 33 1.91 0.88 0.34
N MET A 34 0.97 0.38 -0.47
CA MET A 34 -0.40 0.11 -0.02
C MET A 34 -0.62 -1.32 0.47
N PHE A 35 0.07 -2.31 -0.10
CA PHE A 35 -0.08 -3.73 0.21
C PHE A 35 1.18 -4.38 0.79
N GLY A 36 2.33 -3.71 0.77
CA GLY A 36 3.58 -4.25 1.31
C GLY A 36 4.17 -5.39 0.50
N ILE A 37 3.88 -5.46 -0.80
CA ILE A 37 4.45 -6.47 -1.70
C ILE A 37 5.85 -6.02 -2.10
N VAL A 38 6.86 -6.86 -1.85
CA VAL A 38 8.25 -6.56 -2.16
C VAL A 38 8.59 -7.04 -3.57
N PHE A 39 8.99 -6.09 -4.43
CA PHE A 39 9.40 -6.36 -5.81
C PHE A 39 10.92 -6.50 -5.95
N LYS A 40 11.40 -7.72 -6.22
CA LYS A 40 12.81 -8.01 -6.45
C LYS A 40 13.29 -7.46 -7.79
N GLY A 41 14.44 -6.77 -7.77
CA GLY A 41 15.04 -6.20 -8.98
C GLY A 41 14.44 -4.89 -9.46
N HIS A 42 13.56 -4.26 -8.67
CA HIS A 42 13.04 -2.93 -8.98
C HIS A 42 14.15 -1.86 -8.75
N PRO A 43 14.36 -0.91 -9.69
CA PRO A 43 15.41 0.13 -9.56
C PRO A 43 15.26 1.10 -8.38
N ASN A 44 14.06 1.37 -7.86
CA ASN A 44 13.84 2.32 -6.77
C ASN A 44 12.53 2.00 -6.03
N LEU A 45 12.56 0.92 -5.23
CA LEU A 45 11.40 0.51 -4.44
C LEU A 45 11.33 1.38 -3.17
N LYS A 46 10.54 2.45 -3.25
CA LYS A 46 10.25 3.37 -2.14
C LYS A 46 8.78 3.74 -2.11
N ARG A 47 8.28 4.05 -0.92
CA ARG A 47 6.93 4.62 -0.72
C ARG A 47 6.75 5.87 -1.59
N ILE A 48 5.50 6.14 -1.97
CA ILE A 48 5.14 7.28 -2.84
C ILE A 48 4.03 8.14 -2.27
N TYR A 49 3.09 7.54 -1.53
CA TYR A 49 1.94 8.23 -0.99
C TYR A 49 2.05 8.43 0.52
N LEU A 50 2.50 7.38 1.22
CA LEU A 50 2.63 7.41 2.67
C LEU A 50 3.96 8.07 3.07
N TRP A 51 3.97 8.69 4.24
CA TRP A 51 5.19 9.24 4.84
C TRP A 51 6.15 8.11 5.24
N ASP A 52 7.45 8.43 5.35
CA ASP A 52 8.51 7.43 5.57
C ASP A 52 8.31 6.61 6.87
N ASP A 53 7.80 7.24 7.93
CA ASP A 53 7.53 6.62 9.24
C ASP A 53 6.15 5.96 9.35
N PHE A 54 5.43 5.76 8.23
CA PHE A 54 4.12 5.12 8.28
C PHE A 54 4.26 3.63 8.57
N GLU A 55 3.68 3.17 9.68
CA GLU A 55 3.67 1.76 10.04
C GLU A 55 2.40 1.06 9.49
N GLY A 56 2.61 0.02 8.69
CA GLY A 56 1.53 -0.80 8.13
C GLY A 56 1.21 -0.52 6.66
N PHE A 57 0.11 -1.13 6.20
CA PHE A 57 -0.32 -1.19 4.80
C PHE A 57 -1.85 -1.01 4.71
N PRO A 58 -2.34 0.20 4.41
CA PRO A 58 -3.74 0.56 4.61
C PRO A 58 -4.74 -0.18 3.72
N MET A 59 -4.31 -0.71 2.57
CA MET A 59 -5.18 -1.49 1.68
C MET A 59 -5.23 -2.98 2.02
N ARG A 60 -4.49 -3.44 3.04
CA ARG A 60 -4.64 -4.80 3.56
C ARG A 60 -5.92 -4.94 4.37
N LYS A 61 -6.60 -6.08 4.25
CA LYS A 61 -7.84 -6.36 5.00
C LYS A 61 -7.61 -6.48 6.51
N ASP A 62 -6.40 -6.83 6.92
CA ASP A 62 -5.93 -6.89 8.30
C ASP A 62 -5.53 -5.54 8.87
N TYR A 63 -5.49 -4.48 8.05
CA TYR A 63 -5.17 -3.16 8.55
C TYR A 63 -6.31 -2.62 9.40
N VAL A 64 -6.11 -2.65 10.71
CA VAL A 64 -7.03 -2.05 11.68
C VAL A 64 -6.86 -0.55 11.58
N THR A 65 -7.74 0.11 10.81
CA THR A 65 -7.93 1.54 11.00
C THR A 65 -8.57 1.76 12.37
N GLU A 66 -8.33 2.92 12.99
CA GLU A 66 -9.02 3.32 14.21
C GLU A 66 -10.51 2.90 14.17
N PRO A 67 -11.06 2.40 15.30
CA PRO A 67 -12.45 1.95 15.33
C PRO A 67 -13.37 3.03 14.77
N ALA A 68 -14.41 2.62 14.03
CA ALA A 68 -15.32 3.55 13.36
C ALA A 68 -15.90 4.63 14.31
N GLU A 69 -15.99 4.28 15.60
CA GLU A 69 -16.37 5.17 16.70
C GLU A 69 -15.44 6.38 16.84
N VAL A 70 -14.13 6.20 16.68
CA VAL A 70 -13.11 7.27 16.77
C VAL A 70 -13.08 8.14 15.51
N ARG A 71 -13.32 7.54 14.34
CA ARG A 71 -13.38 8.25 13.05
C ARG A 71 -14.57 9.21 12.96
N ASN A 72 -15.66 8.92 13.67
CA ASN A 72 -16.87 9.75 13.68
C ASN A 72 -16.76 10.99 14.58
N ILE A 73 -15.77 11.06 15.47
CA ILE A 73 -15.62 12.19 16.41
C ILE A 73 -15.08 13.44 15.71
N THR A 74 -14.25 13.29 14.66
CA THR A 74 -13.69 14.41 13.88
C THR A 74 -14.74 15.16 13.04
N ARG A 75 -15.96 14.62 12.92
CA ARG A 75 -17.09 15.22 12.16
C ARG A 75 -18.16 15.86 13.04
N VAL A 76 -17.95 15.96 14.35
CA VAL A 76 -18.79 16.83 15.17
C VAL A 76 -18.26 18.25 14.95
N ARG A 77 -18.93 19.00 14.07
CA ARG A 77 -18.86 20.47 14.12
C ARG A 77 -19.16 20.84 15.57
N THR A 78 -18.23 21.49 16.24
CA THR A 78 -18.51 22.12 17.53
C THR A 78 -19.53 23.22 17.28
N ASP A 79 -20.82 22.87 17.26
CA ASP A 79 -21.93 23.81 17.23
C ASP A 79 -22.18 24.33 18.66
N ASN A 80 -21.12 24.85 19.30
CA ASN A 80 -21.19 25.59 20.55
C ASN A 80 -19.93 26.44 20.70
N GLU A 81 -19.91 27.58 20.00
CA GLU A 81 -19.76 28.92 20.59
C GLU A 81 -20.43 29.96 19.68
#